data_AF-A0A8J5JLB2-F1
#
_entry.id   AF-A0A8J5JLB2-F1
#
_cell.length_a   1.000
_cell.length_b   1.000
_cell.length_c   1.000
_cell.angle_alpha   90.00
_cell.angle_beta   90.00
_cell.angle_gamma   90.00
#
_symmetry.space_group_name_H-M   'P 1'
#
loop_
_entity.id
_entity.type
_entity.pdbx_description
1 polymer ?
#
loop_
_entity_poly.entity_id
_entity_poly.type
_entity_poly.pdbx_seq_one_letter_code
_entity_poly.pdbx_strand_id
1 'polypeptide(L)'
;KRENNSHIDCGCPREKKIPVLELEFIKAQRTKAEGHGSMQMGSIDYSETKKQIANAKKREQIREREQKKKMKIPPINVNATKLSELVDLSLEVLEPPLTTSLTSQELRNLKETPMQVPKWPSHTQSVERCVKMVTEAAGHVYSHERRE
;
A
#
# COMPACT_ATOMS: atom_id res chain seq x y z
N LYS A 1 -8.36 -60.26 -10.62
CA LYS A 1 -7.00 -60.65 -10.19
C LYS A 1 -6.22 -59.37 -9.94
N ARG A 2 -5.80 -59.08 -8.69
CA ARG A 2 -4.93 -57.92 -8.40
C ARG A 2 -3.52 -58.27 -8.86
N GLU A 3 -2.99 -57.50 -9.81
CA GLU A 3 -1.63 -57.68 -10.32
C GLU A 3 -0.66 -57.07 -9.30
N ASN A 4 0.07 -57.93 -8.59
CA ASN A 4 1.03 -57.51 -7.58
C ASN A 4 2.35 -57.17 -8.29
N ASN A 5 2.59 -55.88 -8.56
CA ASN A 5 3.91 -55.38 -8.95
C ASN A 5 4.82 -55.37 -7.71
N SER A 6 5.54 -56.47 -7.48
CA SER A 6 6.65 -56.59 -6.50
C SER A 6 7.95 -56.79 -7.28
N HIS A 7 9.01 -56.01 -7.00
CA HIS A 7 10.29 -56.11 -7.71
C HIS A 7 11.00 -57.45 -7.47
N ILE A 8 11.75 -57.82 -8.50
CA ILE A 8 12.51 -59.04 -8.78
C ILE A 8 13.82 -59.06 -7.95
N ASP A 9 14.31 -60.22 -7.55
CA ASP A 9 15.60 -60.44 -6.86
C ASP A 9 15.76 -60.02 -5.39
N CYS A 10 14.71 -60.19 -4.58
CA CYS A 10 14.87 -60.32 -3.13
C CYS A 10 14.45 -61.73 -2.68
N GLY A 11 15.33 -62.42 -1.95
CA GLY A 11 15.12 -63.79 -1.45
C GLY A 11 14.13 -63.95 -0.28
N CYS A 12 13.43 -62.87 0.11
CA CYS A 12 12.44 -62.93 1.18
C CYS A 12 11.13 -63.61 0.72
N PRO A 13 10.43 -64.33 1.63
CA PRO A 13 9.11 -64.89 1.33
C PRO A 13 8.10 -63.78 0.98
N ARG A 14 7.11 -64.11 0.14
CA ARG A 14 6.17 -63.13 -0.46
C ARG A 14 5.46 -62.23 0.56
N GLU A 15 5.14 -62.77 1.74
CA GLU A 15 4.50 -62.04 2.85
C GLU A 15 5.36 -60.92 3.43
N LYS A 16 6.69 -61.00 3.23
CA LYS A 16 7.67 -60.01 3.69
C LYS A 16 8.16 -59.10 2.56
N LYS A 17 7.62 -59.25 1.34
CA LYS A 17 7.99 -58.41 0.19
C LYS A 17 7.20 -57.12 0.23
N ILE A 18 7.91 -56.00 0.17
CA ILE A 18 7.31 -54.66 0.14
C ILE A 18 6.75 -54.43 -1.28
N PRO A 19 5.47 -54.04 -1.42
CA PRO A 19 4.89 -53.66 -2.71
C PRO A 19 5.67 -52.51 -3.35
N VAL A 20 5.78 -52.47 -4.69
CA VAL A 20 6.57 -51.43 -5.40
C VAL A 20 6.11 -50.01 -5.03
N LEU A 21 4.79 -49.82 -4.87
CA LEU A 21 4.20 -48.54 -4.45
C LEU A 21 4.68 -48.07 -3.07
N GLU A 22 4.96 -48.99 -2.14
CA GLU A 22 5.45 -48.65 -0.79
C GLU A 22 6.96 -48.51 -0.73
N LEU A 23 7.68 -49.05 -1.72
CA LEU A 23 9.14 -49.03 -1.79
C LEU A 23 9.67 -47.62 -2.07
N GLU A 24 8.98 -46.86 -2.93
CA GLU A 24 9.27 -45.44 -3.17
C GLU A 24 9.05 -44.60 -1.91
N PHE A 25 7.97 -44.85 -1.19
CA PHE A 25 7.68 -44.19 0.09
C PHE A 25 8.77 -44.49 1.14
N ILE A 26 9.16 -45.76 1.30
CA ILE A 26 10.21 -46.14 2.27
C ILE A 26 11.58 -45.58 1.87
N LYS A 27 11.93 -45.59 0.57
CA LYS A 27 13.15 -44.93 0.07
C LYS A 27 13.16 -43.45 0.41
N ALA A 28 12.05 -42.75 0.17
CA ALA A 28 11.90 -41.33 0.46
C ALA A 28 11.92 -40.99 1.97
N GLN A 29 11.57 -41.95 2.86
CA GLN A 29 11.74 -41.78 4.31
C GLN A 29 13.18 -42.03 4.76
N ARG A 30 13.87 -43.03 4.18
CA ARG A 30 15.25 -43.40 4.56
C ARG A 30 16.31 -42.40 4.07
N THR A 31 16.07 -41.70 2.97
CA THR A 31 17.00 -40.67 2.43
C THR A 31 16.95 -39.34 3.17
N LYS A 32 16.06 -39.16 4.16
CA LYS A 32 15.97 -37.97 5.01
C LYS A 32 17.11 -37.92 6.02
N ALA A 33 18.33 -37.67 5.56
CA ALA A 33 19.45 -37.44 6.47
C ALA A 33 19.23 -36.14 7.27
N GLU A 34 18.69 -35.07 6.67
CA GLU A 34 18.59 -33.75 7.32
C GLU A 34 17.44 -32.87 6.75
N GLY A 35 16.20 -33.38 6.67
CA GLY A 35 15.08 -32.52 6.24
C GLY A 35 13.70 -33.20 6.13
N HIS A 36 12.65 -32.38 6.27
CA HIS A 36 11.25 -32.81 6.08
C HIS A 36 11.00 -33.15 4.61
N GLY A 37 10.58 -34.39 4.33
CA GLY A 37 10.20 -34.80 2.97
C GLY A 37 8.84 -34.25 2.56
N SER A 38 8.64 -34.04 1.26
CA SER A 38 7.42 -33.48 0.66
C SER A 38 6.13 -34.24 1.02
N MET A 39 6.23 -35.53 1.37
CA MET A 39 5.10 -36.43 1.66
C MET A 39 4.85 -36.66 3.16
N GLN A 40 5.37 -35.81 4.05
CA GLN A 40 5.11 -35.92 5.50
C GLN A 40 3.76 -35.29 5.86
N MET A 41 3.00 -35.92 6.76
CA MET A 41 1.82 -35.29 7.37
C MET A 41 2.26 -33.98 8.06
N GLY A 42 1.70 -32.85 7.63
CA GLY A 42 2.15 -31.51 8.03
C GLY A 42 3.10 -30.81 7.03
N SER A 43 3.34 -31.40 5.84
CA SER A 43 4.00 -30.69 4.75
C SER A 43 3.13 -29.53 4.25
N ILE A 44 3.81 -28.52 3.67
CA ILE A 44 3.16 -27.32 3.17
C ILE A 44 2.19 -27.68 2.04
N ASP A 45 0.89 -27.44 2.26
CA ASP A 45 -0.12 -27.55 1.21
C ASP A 45 0.14 -26.44 0.18
N TYR A 46 0.68 -26.84 -0.96
CA TYR A 46 1.06 -25.92 -2.02
C TYR A 46 -0.12 -25.11 -2.58
N SER A 47 -1.30 -25.72 -2.65
CA SER A 47 -2.50 -25.09 -3.20
C SER A 47 -3.02 -24.00 -2.26
N GLU A 48 -3.07 -24.30 -0.96
CA GLU A 48 -3.46 -23.33 0.07
C GLU A 48 -2.40 -22.25 0.26
N THR A 49 -1.11 -22.61 0.22
CA THR A 49 -0.01 -21.64 0.34
C THR A 49 -0.04 -20.64 -0.81
N LYS A 50 -0.30 -21.10 -2.04
CA LYS A 50 -0.51 -20.20 -3.19
C LYS A 50 -1.68 -19.24 -2.99
N LYS A 51 -2.83 -19.73 -2.50
CA LYS A 51 -4.00 -18.90 -2.22
C LYS A 51 -3.70 -17.88 -1.13
N GLN A 52 -3.02 -18.28 -0.06
CA GLN A 52 -2.63 -17.41 1.04
C GLN A 52 -1.68 -16.30 0.58
N ILE A 53 -0.66 -16.63 -0.22
CA ILE A 53 0.26 -15.65 -0.81
C ILE A 53 -0.49 -14.66 -1.72
N ALA A 54 -1.40 -15.14 -2.57
CA ALA A 54 -2.20 -14.26 -3.44
C ALA A 54 -3.09 -13.30 -2.63
N ASN A 55 -3.74 -13.81 -1.58
CA ASN A 55 -4.55 -12.99 -0.68
C ASN A 55 -3.71 -11.97 0.11
N ALA A 56 -2.52 -12.35 0.57
CA ALA A 56 -1.59 -11.44 1.24
C ALA A 56 -1.16 -10.30 0.31
N LYS A 57 -0.78 -10.61 -0.94
CA LYS A 57 -0.45 -9.60 -1.96
C LYS A 57 -1.62 -8.67 -2.25
N LYS A 58 -2.85 -9.20 -2.35
CA LYS A 58 -4.05 -8.38 -2.57
C LYS A 58 -4.30 -7.42 -1.39
N ARG A 59 -4.13 -7.90 -0.15
CA ARG A 59 -4.26 -7.07 1.07
C ARG A 59 -3.19 -5.98 1.13
N GLU A 60 -1.96 -6.30 0.75
CA GLU A 60 -0.85 -5.34 0.68
C GLU A 60 -1.13 -4.24 -0.35
N GLN A 61 -1.58 -4.60 -1.55
CA GLN A 61 -1.97 -3.63 -2.57
C GLN A 61 -3.13 -2.72 -2.13
N ILE A 62 -4.12 -3.27 -1.41
CA ILE A 62 -5.21 -2.46 -0.84
C ILE A 62 -4.65 -1.50 0.20
N ARG A 63 -3.79 -1.97 1.10
CA ARG A 63 -3.15 -1.12 2.11
C ARG A 63 -2.35 0.01 1.47
N GLU A 64 -1.57 -0.27 0.43
CA GLU A 64 -0.77 0.75 -0.27
C GLU A 64 -1.66 1.78 -0.98
N ARG A 65 -2.79 1.36 -1.55
CA ARG A 65 -3.78 2.27 -2.15
C ARG A 65 -4.49 3.15 -1.12
N GLU A 66 -4.84 2.57 0.01
CA GLU A 66 -5.54 3.27 1.11
C GLU A 66 -4.58 4.06 2.01
N GLN A 67 -3.26 3.89 1.85
CA GLN A 67 -2.28 4.58 2.65
C GLN A 67 -2.27 6.07 2.32
N LYS A 68 -2.92 6.85 3.19
CA LYS A 68 -2.85 8.31 3.19
C LYS A 68 -1.46 8.73 3.65
N LYS A 69 -0.85 9.65 2.93
CA LYS A 69 0.42 10.25 3.35
C LYS A 69 0.18 11.15 4.55
N LYS A 70 1.12 11.15 5.49
CA LYS A 70 1.09 12.06 6.64
C LYS A 70 1.65 13.41 6.20
N MET A 71 0.96 14.50 6.54
CA MET A 71 1.49 15.84 6.38
C MET A 71 2.77 15.97 7.20
N LYS A 72 3.87 16.32 6.54
CA LYS A 72 5.13 16.67 7.20
C LYS A 72 5.16 18.18 7.38
N ILE A 73 5.63 18.66 8.53
CA ILE A 73 5.82 20.09 8.74
C ILE A 73 7.31 20.35 8.58
N PRO A 74 7.74 21.20 7.63
CA PRO A 74 9.15 21.45 7.44
C PRO A 74 9.73 22.19 8.66
N PRO A 75 11.01 21.94 9.00
CA PRO A 75 11.67 22.66 10.08
C PRO A 75 11.82 24.15 9.72
N ILE A 76 11.48 25.03 10.67
CA ILE A 76 11.56 26.48 10.49
C ILE A 76 12.90 27.03 11.00
N ASN A 77 13.55 27.88 10.21
CA ASN A 77 14.77 28.57 10.60
C ASN A 77 14.45 29.86 11.38
N VAL A 78 14.48 29.79 12.71
CA VAL A 78 14.16 30.93 13.59
C VAL A 78 15.12 32.13 13.45
N ASN A 79 16.31 31.93 12.88
CA ASN A 79 17.32 32.97 12.69
C ASN A 79 17.26 33.64 11.30
N ALA A 80 16.28 33.26 10.47
CA ALA A 80 16.14 33.82 9.14
C ALA A 80 15.82 35.32 9.21
N THR A 81 16.56 36.12 8.44
CA THR A 81 16.29 37.56 8.31
C THR A 81 15.33 37.86 7.16
N LYS A 82 15.21 36.94 6.20
CA LYS A 82 14.32 37.05 5.04
C LYS A 82 13.33 35.90 5.01
N LEU A 83 12.12 36.18 4.49
CA LEU A 83 11.04 35.19 4.39
C LEU A 83 11.42 33.97 3.54
N SER A 84 12.21 34.18 2.49
CA SER A 84 12.72 33.10 1.63
C SER A 84 13.65 32.12 2.33
N GLU A 85 14.25 32.53 3.45
CA GLU A 85 15.22 31.73 4.21
C GLU A 85 14.57 31.04 5.43
N LEU A 86 13.28 31.30 5.69
CA LEU A 86 12.56 30.72 6.83
C LEU A 86 12.31 29.21 6.65
N VAL A 87 12.04 28.77 5.41
CA VAL A 87 11.74 27.39 5.08
C VAL A 87 12.34 27.04 3.71
N ASP A 88 13.11 25.96 3.64
CA ASP A 88 13.60 25.45 2.36
C ASP A 88 12.55 24.54 1.71
N LEU A 89 11.82 25.10 0.74
CA LEU A 89 10.80 24.38 -0.02
C LEU A 89 11.38 23.49 -1.13
N SER A 90 12.70 23.54 -1.36
CA SER A 90 13.36 22.76 -2.42
C SER A 90 13.69 21.34 -1.95
N LEU A 91 13.94 21.17 -0.66
CA LEU A 91 14.38 19.89 -0.07
C LEU A 91 13.22 18.93 0.22
N GLU A 92 12.01 19.45 0.44
CA GLU A 92 10.89 18.63 0.89
C GLU A 92 9.63 18.93 0.08
N VAL A 93 9.11 17.89 -0.60
CA VAL A 93 7.82 17.95 -1.30
C VAL A 93 6.72 17.98 -0.24
N LEU A 94 6.33 19.18 0.19
CA LEU A 94 5.24 19.41 1.13
C LEU A 94 3.90 19.25 0.42
N GLU A 95 3.08 18.30 0.87
CA GLU A 95 1.69 18.23 0.43
C GLU A 95 0.88 19.36 1.07
N PRO A 96 0.13 20.15 0.29
CA PRO A 96 -0.73 21.18 0.83
C PRO A 96 -1.86 20.57 1.69
N PRO A 97 -2.40 21.30 2.68
CA PRO A 97 -3.49 20.81 3.53
C PRO A 97 -4.67 20.25 2.75
N LEU A 98 -4.98 20.84 1.59
CA LEU A 98 -6.08 20.43 0.71
C LEU A 98 -5.93 18.99 0.19
N THR A 99 -4.69 18.51 0.00
CA THR A 99 -4.44 17.17 -0.56
C THR A 99 -4.19 16.10 0.51
N THR A 100 -4.12 16.48 1.78
CA THR A 100 -3.80 15.55 2.88
C THR A 100 -4.84 14.44 3.09
N SER A 101 -6.09 14.69 2.73
CA SER A 101 -7.18 13.72 2.88
C SER A 101 -7.24 12.69 1.74
N LEU A 102 -6.54 12.96 0.64
CA LEU A 102 -6.58 12.21 -0.62
C LEU A 102 -5.54 11.09 -0.63
N THR A 103 -5.90 10.00 -1.29
CA THR A 103 -5.00 8.89 -1.58
C THR A 103 -4.13 9.20 -2.80
N SER A 104 -3.00 8.51 -2.89
CA SER A 104 -2.09 8.64 -4.04
C SER A 104 -2.76 8.33 -5.38
N GLN A 105 -3.79 7.47 -5.38
CA GLN A 105 -4.56 7.16 -6.58
C GLN A 105 -5.52 8.30 -6.96
N GLU A 106 -6.21 8.88 -6.00
CA GLU A 106 -7.07 10.06 -6.24
C GLU A 106 -6.27 11.25 -6.75
N LEU A 107 -5.05 11.46 -6.24
CA LEU A 107 -4.15 12.49 -6.74
C LEU A 107 -3.73 12.25 -8.20
N ARG A 108 -3.48 10.99 -8.59
CA ARG A 108 -3.22 10.63 -10.00
C ARG A 108 -4.44 10.90 -10.87
N ASN A 109 -5.63 10.54 -10.40
CA ASN A 109 -6.88 10.80 -11.12
C ASN A 109 -7.11 12.30 -11.30
N LEU A 110 -6.85 13.13 -10.29
CA LEU A 110 -6.96 14.60 -10.41
C LEU A 110 -5.96 15.20 -11.41
N LYS A 111 -4.79 14.56 -11.56
CA LYS A 111 -3.80 14.95 -12.58
C LYS A 111 -4.26 14.59 -14.00
N GLU A 112 -4.87 13.42 -14.17
CA GLU A 112 -5.36 12.94 -15.47
C GLU A 112 -6.65 13.64 -15.90
N THR A 113 -7.58 13.84 -14.96
CA THR A 113 -8.85 14.53 -15.17
C THR A 113 -8.92 15.72 -14.22
N PRO A 114 -8.46 16.91 -14.64
CA PRO A 114 -8.55 18.10 -13.81
C PRO A 114 -10.01 18.47 -13.57
N MET A 115 -10.27 19.06 -12.41
CA MET A 115 -11.60 19.55 -12.04
C MET A 115 -12.06 20.62 -13.04
N GLN A 116 -13.25 20.47 -13.60
CA GLN A 116 -13.87 21.48 -14.44
C GLN A 116 -14.59 22.49 -13.56
N VAL A 117 -14.08 23.73 -13.54
CA VAL A 117 -14.71 24.82 -12.79
C VAL A 117 -15.72 25.51 -13.71
N PRO A 118 -16.99 25.66 -13.29
CA PRO A 118 -17.96 26.45 -14.04
C PRO A 118 -17.48 27.89 -14.22
N LYS A 119 -17.85 28.52 -15.34
CA LYS A 119 -17.55 29.93 -15.56
C LYS A 119 -18.46 30.78 -14.66
N TRP A 120 -17.99 31.09 -13.46
CA TRP A 120 -18.67 32.00 -12.55
C TRP A 120 -18.51 33.45 -13.04
N PRO A 121 -19.59 34.25 -13.11
CA PRO A 121 -19.49 35.63 -13.55
C PRO A 121 -18.89 36.52 -12.46
N SER A 122 -17.61 36.88 -12.61
CA SER A 122 -16.86 37.70 -11.64
C SER A 122 -17.17 39.20 -11.71
N HIS A 123 -17.79 39.67 -12.79
CA HIS A 123 -18.04 41.10 -13.08
C HIS A 123 -19.50 41.50 -12.92
N THR A 124 -20.23 40.81 -12.03
CA THR A 124 -21.59 41.22 -11.71
C THR A 124 -21.55 42.43 -10.77
N GLN A 125 -22.51 43.33 -10.93
CA GLN A 125 -22.62 44.51 -10.07
C GLN A 125 -22.75 44.14 -8.57
N SER A 126 -23.36 42.99 -8.27
CA SER A 126 -23.45 42.47 -6.89
C SER A 126 -22.07 42.10 -6.33
N VAL A 127 -21.22 41.43 -7.11
CA VAL A 127 -19.84 41.10 -6.71
C VAL A 127 -19.04 42.38 -6.47
N GLU A 128 -19.12 43.37 -7.37
CA GLU A 128 -18.40 44.64 -7.21
C GLU A 128 -18.85 45.41 -5.96
N ARG A 129 -20.17 45.50 -5.70
CA ARG A 129 -20.69 46.13 -4.48
C ARG A 129 -20.23 45.38 -3.22
N CYS A 130 -20.22 44.05 -3.25
CA CYS A 130 -19.77 43.25 -2.11
C CYS A 130 -18.29 43.49 -1.81
N VAL A 131 -17.42 43.43 -2.84
CA VAL A 131 -15.99 43.70 -2.70
C VAL A 131 -15.74 45.11 -2.15
N LYS A 132 -16.47 46.12 -2.64
CA LYS A 132 -16.39 47.50 -2.12
C LYS A 132 -16.73 47.56 -0.63
N MET A 133 -17.89 47.02 -0.20
CA MET A 133 -18.30 47.04 1.20
C MET A 133 -17.31 46.30 2.12
N VAL A 134 -16.83 45.13 1.70
CA VAL A 134 -15.83 44.36 2.46
C VAL A 134 -14.52 45.13 2.59
N THR A 135 -14.11 45.83 1.53
CA THR A 135 -12.88 46.63 1.53
C THR A 135 -13.01 47.86 2.44
N GLU A 136 -14.15 48.56 2.39
CA GLU A 136 -14.46 49.68 3.28
C GLU A 136 -14.46 49.24 4.76
N ALA A 137 -15.10 48.10 5.05
CA ALA A 137 -15.11 47.53 6.39
C ALA A 137 -13.71 47.10 6.86
N ALA A 138 -12.94 46.43 5.99
CA ALA A 138 -11.57 46.02 6.32
C ALA A 138 -10.64 47.22 6.56
N GLY A 139 -10.80 48.30 5.79
CA GLY A 139 -10.06 49.55 5.99
C GLY A 139 -10.32 50.18 7.36
N HIS A 140 -11.50 49.99 7.94
CA HIS A 140 -11.82 50.47 9.28
C HIS A 140 -11.02 49.74 10.38
N VAL A 141 -10.73 48.44 10.18
CA VAL A 141 -10.05 47.56 11.15
C VAL A 141 -8.54 47.41 10.85
N TYR A 142 -8.02 48.18 9.88
CA TYR A 142 -6.63 48.10 9.46
C TYR A 142 -5.70 48.90 10.40
N SER A 143 -5.58 48.45 11.65
CA SER A 143 -4.46 48.72 12.58
C SER A 143 -4.67 47.89 13.86
N HIS A 144 -3.59 47.65 14.62
CA HIS A 144 -3.71 47.00 15.93
C HIS A 144 -4.60 47.82 16.88
N GLU A 145 -4.46 49.14 16.85
CA GLU A 145 -5.21 50.07 17.71
C GLU A 145 -6.72 50.09 17.44
N ARG A 146 -7.15 49.66 16.24
CA ARG A 146 -8.58 49.59 15.87
C ARG A 146 -9.16 48.17 15.96
N ARG A 147 -8.34 47.19 16.35
CA ARG A 147 -8.74 45.78 16.53
C ARG A 147 -9.04 45.43 17.97
N GLU A 148 -8.40 46.12 18.92
CA GLU A 148 -8.65 46.05 20.36
C GLU A 148 -9.72 47.07 20.77
#